data_AF-A0A537X7B5-F1
#
_entry.id   AF-A0A537X7B5-F1
#
_cell.length_a   1.000
_cell.length_b   1.000
_cell.length_c   1.000
_cell.angle_alpha   90.00
_cell.angle_beta   90.00
_cell.angle_gamma   90.00
#
_symmetry.space_group_name_H-M   'P 1'
#
loop_
_entity.id
_entity.type
_entity.pdbx_description
1 polymer ?
#
loop_
_entity_poly.entity_id
_entity_poly.type
_entity_poly.pdbx_seq_one_letter_code
_entity_poly.pdbx_strand_id
1 'polypeptide(L)' 'MLDQRPTFMARKNPGTGWGVDILWPDGETEVIKGFITEHDAVKWIAEHSKAWQGAANQTARFA' A
#
# COMPACT_ATOMS: atom_id res chain seq x y z
N MET A 1 16.15 2.99 -14.15
CA MET A 1 14.72 3.28 -13.91
C MET A 1 14.55 3.23 -12.41
N LEU A 2 14.11 4.33 -11.78
CA LEU A 2 13.85 4.31 -10.33
C LEU A 2 12.75 3.27 -10.10
N ASP A 3 13.04 2.23 -9.32
CA ASP A 3 12.07 1.30 -8.76
C ASP A 3 11.09 2.08 -7.89
N GLN A 4 10.16 2.74 -8.54
CA GLN A 4 9.16 3.59 -7.93
C GLN A 4 8.08 2.69 -7.35
N ARG A 5 8.41 2.09 -6.19
CA ARG A 5 7.50 1.23 -5.44
C ARG A 5 6.67 2.09 -4.50
N PRO A 6 5.35 1.86 -4.42
CA PRO A 6 4.54 2.53 -3.43
C PRO A 6 5.03 2.18 -2.02
N THR A 7 5.02 3.17 -1.13
CA THR A 7 5.35 2.98 0.29
C THR A 7 4.05 2.83 1.06
N PHE A 8 3.89 1.68 1.71
CA PHE A 8 2.72 1.37 2.53
C PHE A 8 3.03 1.58 4.01
N MET A 9 2.17 2.30 4.73
CA MET A 9 2.35 2.58 6.15
C MET A 9 1.06 2.32 6.92
N ALA A 10 1.10 1.45 7.92
CA ALA A 10 -0.02 1.29 8.85
C ALA A 10 -0.03 2.48 9.82
N ARG A 11 -1.16 3.18 9.91
CA ARG A 11 -1.36 4.33 10.80
C ARG A 11 -2.55 4.10 11.72
N LYS A 12 -2.37 4.37 13.01
CA LYS A 12 -3.47 4.44 13.96
C LYS A 12 -4.25 5.75 13.74
N ASN A 13 -5.56 5.63 13.51
CA ASN A 13 -6.48 6.75 13.36
C ASN A 13 -7.31 6.91 14.64
N PRO A 14 -7.09 7.97 15.42
CA PRO A 14 -7.86 8.24 16.63
C PRO A 14 -9.36 8.32 16.30
N GLY A 15 -10.18 7.49 16.96
CA GLY A 15 -11.64 7.48 16.79
C GLY A 15 -12.18 6.60 15.65
N THR A 16 -11.34 6.13 14.72
CA THR A 16 -11.77 5.25 13.61
C THR A 16 -10.98 3.96 13.46
N GLY A 17 -10.02 3.70 14.37
CA GLY A 17 -9.26 2.46 14.41
C GLY A 17 -7.90 2.60 13.75
N TRP A 18 -7.66 1.81 12.71
CA TRP A 18 -6.42 1.77 11.94
C TRP A 18 -6.69 2.03 10.45
N GLY A 19 -5.68 2.56 9.78
CA GLY A 19 -5.65 2.83 8.35
C GLY A 19 -4.32 2.42 7.74
N VAL A 20 -4.27 2.36 6.42
CA VAL A 20 -3.04 2.20 5.64
C VAL A 20 -2.91 3.42 4.75
N ASP A 21 -1.81 4.16 4.92
CA ASP A 21 -1.42 5.20 3.98
C ASP A 21 -0.56 4.56 2.89
N ILE A 22 -0.84 4.91 1.65
CA ILE A 22 -0.11 4.49 0.47
C ILE A 22 0.46 5.74 -0.17
N LEU A 23 1.78 5.89 -0.09
CA LEU A 23 2.49 6.92 -0.84
C LEU A 23 2.86 6.33 -2.20
N TRP A 24 2.16 6.79 -3.22
CA TRP A 24 2.42 6.44 -4.60
C TRP A 24 3.68 7.14 -5.11
N PRO A 25 4.33 6.59 -6.14
CA PRO A 25 5.60 7.14 -6.61
C PRO A 25 5.48 8.46 -7.38
N ASP A 26 4.29 8.78 -7.85
CA ASP A 26 3.90 10.08 -8.42
C ASP A 26 3.75 11.18 -7.35
N GLY A 27 3.86 10.81 -6.07
CA GLY A 27 3.68 11.70 -4.93
C GLY A 27 2.24 11.77 -4.43
N GLU A 28 1.30 11.05 -5.05
CA GLU A 28 -0.06 10.94 -4.53
C GLU A 28 -0.08 10.10 -3.25
N THR A 29 -0.97 10.46 -2.33
CA THR A 29 -1.16 9.69 -1.10
C THR A 29 -2.59 9.21 -1.01
N GLU A 30 -2.78 7.91 -0.94
CA GLU A 30 -4.07 7.28 -0.72
C GLU A 30 -4.17 6.75 0.70
N VAL A 31 -5.37 6.82 1.30
CA VAL A 31 -5.60 6.34 2.67
C VAL A 31 -6.73 5.33 2.66
N ILE A 32 -6.40 4.09 3.00
CA ILE A 32 -7.38 3.02 3.21
C ILE A 32 -7.74 2.99 4.68
N LYS A 33 -9.03 3.13 4.97
CA LYS A 33 -9.59 3.16 6.33
C LYS A 33 -10.45 1.93 6.58
N GLY A 34 -10.81 1.70 7.84
CA GLY A 34 -11.74 0.64 8.23
C GLY A 34 -11.08 -0.58 8.86
N PHE A 35 -9.78 -0.53 9.15
CA PHE A 35 -9.13 -1.58 9.93
C PHE A 35 -9.42 -1.38 11.42
N ILE A 36 -9.79 -2.44 12.12
CA ILE A 36 -10.04 -2.38 13.56
C ILE A 36 -8.71 -2.45 14.32
N THR A 37 -7.77 -3.25 13.82
CA THR A 37 -6.47 -3.49 14.47
C THR A 37 -5.29 -3.17 13.56
N GLU A 38 -4.12 -2.94 14.17
CA GLU A 38 -2.85 -2.82 13.44
C GLU A 38 -2.56 -4.06 12.61
N HIS A 39 -2.86 -5.23 13.16
CA HIS A 39 -2.61 -6.50 12.50
C HIS A 39 -3.40 -6.63 11.20
N ASP A 40 -4.65 -6.19 11.16
CA ASP A 40 -5.46 -6.20 9.94
C ASP A 40 -4.88 -5.27 8.87
N ALA A 41 -4.45 -4.07 9.29
CA ALA A 41 -3.80 -3.10 8.40
C ALA A 41 -2.48 -3.66 7.83
N VAL A 42 -1.62 -4.24 8.68
CA VAL A 42 -0.34 -4.83 8.26
C VAL A 42 -0.55 -6.06 7.38
N LYS A 43 -1.55 -6.91 7.69
CA LYS A 43 -1.91 -8.05 6.84
C LYS A 43 -2.35 -7.59 5.45
N TRP A 44 -3.16 -6.54 5.38
CA TRP A 44 -3.57 -5.94 4.11
C TRP A 44 -2.35 -5.47 3.29
N ILE A 45 -1.39 -4.79 3.94
CA ILE A 45 -0.13 -4.37 3.29
C ILE A 45 0.65 -5.59 2.77
N ALA A 46 0.77 -6.66 3.55
CA ALA A 46 1.51 -7.87 3.16
C ALA A 46 0.86 -8.60 1.96
N GLU A 47 -0.47 -8.58 1.86
CA GLU A 47 -1.22 -9.17 0.75
C GLU A 47 -1.13 -8.28 -0.52
N HIS A 48 -1.33 -6.97 -0.38
CA HIS A 48 -1.33 -6.04 -1.51
C HIS A 48 0.08 -5.77 -2.06
N SER A 49 1.10 -5.66 -1.21
CA SER A 49 2.49 -5.49 -1.67
C SER A 49 2.96 -6.65 -2.56
N LYS A 50 2.50 -7.88 -2.31
CA LYS A 50 2.78 -9.05 -3.17
C LYS A 50 2.07 -8.95 -4.52
N ALA A 51 0.82 -8.47 -4.54
CA ALA A 51 0.10 -8.25 -5.79
C ALA A 51 0.81 -7.21 -6.69
N TRP A 52 1.37 -6.16 -6.09
CA TRP A 52 2.19 -5.16 -6.80
C TRP A 52 3.51 -5.73 -7.34
N GLN A 53 4.17 -6.64 -6.63
CA GLN A 53 5.35 -7.35 -7.16
C GLN A 53 5.01 -8.20 -8.39
N GLY A 54 3.80 -8.77 -8.45
CA GLY A 54 3.31 -9.51 -9.62
C GLY A 54 2.93 -8.61 -10.81
N ALA A 55 2.32 -7.45 -10.56
CA ALA A 55 1.86 -6.52 -11.59
C ALA A 55 3.00 -5.67 -12.22
N ALA A 56 4.05 -5.35 -11.46
CA ALA A 56 5.24 -4.67 -11.97
C ALA A 56 5.93 -5.49 -13.10
N ASN A 57 5.78 -6.81 -13.09
CA ASN A 57 6.34 -7.69 -14.12
C ASN A 57 5.45 -7.84 -15.37
N GLN A 58 4.20 -7.35 -15.33
CA GLN A 58 3.30 -7.36 -16.51
C GLN A 58 3.39 -6.05 -17.30
N THR A 59 3.80 -4.96 -16.66
CA THR A 59 3.92 -3.64 -17.30
C THR A 59 5.27 -3.45 -18.00
N ALA A 60 6.28 -4.29 -17.69
CA ALA A 60 7.60 -4.25 -18.34
C ALA A 60 7.69 -5.05 -19.65
N ARG A 61 6.58 -5.65 -20.14
CA ARG A 61 6.59 -6.55 -21.32
C ARG A 61 6.09 -5.90 -22.62
N PHE A 62 5.83 -4.60 -22.61
CA PHE A 62 5.53 -3.82 -23.80
C PHE A 62 6.37 -2.53 -23.80
N ALA A 63 7.66 -2.68 -24.13
CA ALA A 63 8.53 -1.59 -24.58
C ALA A 63 9.39 -2.12 -25.73
#